data_AF-A0AA88WTB7-F1
#
_entry.id   AF-A0AA88WTB7-F1
#
_cell.length_a   1.000
_cell.length_b   1.000
_cell.length_c   1.000
_cell.angle_alpha   90.00
_cell.angle_beta   90.00
_cell.angle_gamma   90.00
#
_symmetry.space_group_name_H-M   'P 1'
#
loop_
_entity.id
_entity.type
_entity.pdbx_description
1 polymer ?
#
loop_
_entity_poly.entity_id
_entity_poly.type
_entity_poly.pdbx_seq_one_letter_code
_entity_poly.pdbx_strand_id
1 'polypeptide(L)'
;MYPLAGRWLQNDRSSIKCNDQGVEFIETSIKEDMFTLPRHPKIDLFSQLVPCIPVESKDEVILAIQVNIFGYGGTSVGVFLNHVIADASTSATFSLPKIYQVTYGPLKDCGAKPVTKRFVFDASNIAALRAKGTADATECPTRVEAVVVWIWAAVIAAARERNKKLKSHLMSSAVNLRKRMIPSLPFNSIGNIFHVTTTKWIATSEAVDYNLLTCRVRESVRSVTDKYVRKMHENGEYVDFFKKGIESLGSSNGETEWLTTSSWCKFPLYEADFGWWKPTWVATCVSFLNSVTLIDTGDGEGIEAWVGLTEEDMDKLDHNSEFLSYVSSSIAA
;
A
#
# COMPACT_ATOMS: atom_id res chain seq x y z
N MET A 1 -17.27 -13.67 -11.76
CA MET A 1 -16.69 -13.95 -10.44
C MET A 1 -17.85 -13.93 -9.43
N TYR A 2 -18.53 -15.06 -9.24
CA TYR A 2 -19.71 -15.15 -8.36
C TYR A 2 -19.39 -15.02 -6.86
N PRO A 3 -18.19 -15.38 -6.33
CA PRO A 3 -17.93 -15.28 -4.88
C PRO A 3 -17.95 -13.85 -4.33
N LEU A 4 -17.75 -12.83 -5.18
CA LEU A 4 -17.80 -11.42 -4.76
C LEU A 4 -19.20 -10.95 -4.34
N ALA A 5 -20.24 -11.62 -4.83
CA ALA A 5 -21.63 -11.40 -4.42
C ALA A 5 -22.03 -12.23 -3.19
N GLY A 6 -21.07 -12.96 -2.60
CA GLY A 6 -21.25 -13.75 -1.40
C GLY A 6 -20.96 -12.98 -0.12
N ARG A 7 -20.72 -13.72 0.97
CA ARG A 7 -20.32 -13.17 2.28
C ARG A 7 -19.17 -13.95 2.88
N TRP A 8 -18.32 -13.23 3.61
CA TRP A 8 -17.32 -13.85 4.48
C TRP A 8 -17.95 -14.17 5.84
N LEU A 9 -17.88 -15.44 6.25
CA LEU A 9 -18.54 -15.90 7.48
C LEU A 9 -17.63 -15.69 8.68
N GLN A 10 -18.01 -14.80 9.60
CA GLN A 10 -17.21 -14.51 10.80
C GLN A 10 -16.99 -15.72 11.72
N ASN A 11 -17.94 -16.68 11.73
CA ASN A 11 -17.89 -17.85 12.60
C ASN A 11 -17.02 -19.00 12.04
N ASP A 12 -16.89 -19.11 10.72
CA ASP A 12 -16.14 -20.19 10.05
C ASP A 12 -14.72 -19.73 9.66
N ARG A 13 -14.52 -18.43 9.36
CA ARG A 13 -13.23 -17.79 8.98
C ARG A 13 -12.34 -18.58 8.00
N SER A 14 -12.92 -19.49 7.24
CA SER A 14 -12.21 -20.43 6.38
C SER A 14 -12.77 -20.46 4.96
N SER A 15 -13.98 -19.94 4.76
CA SER A 15 -14.72 -20.08 3.51
C SER A 15 -15.57 -18.84 3.17
N ILE A 16 -15.83 -18.67 1.87
CA ILE A 16 -16.77 -17.68 1.34
C ILE A 16 -18.11 -18.37 1.10
N LYS A 17 -19.17 -17.84 1.71
CA LYS A 17 -20.54 -18.28 1.42
C LYS A 17 -21.02 -17.62 0.13
N CYS A 18 -21.04 -18.38 -0.96
CA CYS A 18 -21.51 -17.94 -2.26
C CYS A 18 -23.05 -18.06 -2.36
N ASN A 19 -23.76 -17.11 -1.76
CA ASN A 19 -25.23 -17.12 -1.63
C ASN A 19 -25.94 -16.04 -2.47
N ASP A 20 -25.24 -15.42 -3.42
CA ASP A 20 -25.77 -14.40 -4.33
C ASP A 20 -26.54 -13.27 -3.63
N GLN A 21 -26.14 -12.90 -2.41
CA GLN A 21 -26.70 -11.74 -1.71
C GLN A 21 -26.37 -10.40 -2.38
N GLY A 22 -25.51 -10.43 -3.38
CA GLY A 22 -25.17 -9.28 -4.20
C GLY A 22 -24.05 -8.44 -3.60
N VAL A 23 -23.70 -7.41 -4.38
CA VAL A 23 -22.69 -6.41 -4.10
C VAL A 23 -23.39 -5.14 -3.66
N GLU A 24 -22.90 -4.49 -2.61
CA GLU A 24 -23.44 -3.20 -2.21
C GLU A 24 -23.07 -2.14 -3.24
N PHE A 25 -24.06 -1.37 -3.69
CA PHE A 25 -23.90 -0.32 -4.67
C PHE A 25 -24.54 0.97 -4.13
N ILE A 26 -23.72 2.00 -4.01
CA ILE A 26 -24.11 3.30 -3.45
C ILE A 26 -23.91 4.36 -4.54
N GLU A 27 -24.88 5.25 -4.69
CA GLU A 27 -24.76 6.42 -5.56
C GLU A 27 -24.88 7.69 -4.71
N THR A 28 -23.97 8.63 -4.92
CA THR A 28 -23.95 9.91 -4.20
C THR A 28 -23.83 11.09 -5.17
N SER A 29 -24.32 12.25 -4.75
CA SER A 29 -24.15 13.50 -5.46
C SER A 29 -23.35 14.48 -4.59
N ILE A 30 -22.30 15.06 -5.17
CA ILE A 30 -21.33 15.92 -4.51
C ILE A 30 -21.37 17.30 -5.17
N LYS A 31 -21.51 18.35 -4.38
CA LYS A 31 -21.66 19.73 -4.90
C LYS A 31 -20.32 20.35 -5.27
N GLU A 32 -19.24 19.86 -4.68
CA GLU A 32 -17.88 20.30 -4.87
C GLU A 32 -17.36 19.99 -6.29
N ASP A 33 -16.27 20.65 -6.67
CA ASP A 33 -15.55 20.36 -7.91
C ASP A 33 -14.51 19.25 -7.67
N MET A 34 -14.57 18.20 -8.49
CA MET A 34 -13.65 17.07 -8.47
C MET A 34 -12.17 17.50 -8.59
N PHE A 35 -11.88 18.58 -9.34
CA PHE A 35 -10.51 19.07 -9.53
C PHE A 35 -9.85 19.63 -8.25
N THR A 36 -10.63 19.83 -7.19
CA THR A 36 -10.10 20.22 -5.87
C THR A 36 -9.46 19.06 -5.12
N LEU A 37 -9.84 17.81 -5.44
CA LEU A 37 -9.41 16.61 -4.71
C LEU A 37 -7.90 16.36 -4.77
N PRO A 38 -7.23 16.38 -5.95
CA PRO A 38 -5.79 16.13 -6.00
C PRO A 38 -4.99 17.23 -5.31
N ARG A 39 -5.50 18.48 -5.33
CA ARG A 39 -4.84 19.68 -4.80
C ARG A 39 -4.76 19.71 -3.27
N HIS A 40 -5.75 19.15 -2.58
CA HIS A 40 -5.79 19.08 -1.13
C HIS A 40 -6.19 17.67 -0.66
N PRO A 41 -5.27 16.70 -0.79
CA PRO A 41 -5.56 15.30 -0.54
C PRO A 41 -5.70 15.04 0.96
N LYS A 42 -6.87 15.30 1.53
CA LYS A 42 -7.21 14.95 2.91
C LYS A 42 -7.80 13.55 2.91
N ILE A 43 -7.15 12.64 3.63
CA ILE A 43 -7.59 11.25 3.73
C ILE A 43 -9.04 11.13 4.23
N ASP A 44 -9.46 12.04 5.12
CA ASP A 44 -10.83 12.12 5.66
C ASP A 44 -11.89 12.54 4.63
N LEU A 45 -11.49 13.18 3.53
CA LEU A 45 -12.39 13.45 2.39
C LEU A 45 -12.50 12.20 1.51
N PHE A 46 -11.39 11.50 1.28
CA PHE A 46 -11.39 10.28 0.46
C PHE A 46 -12.15 9.13 1.12
N SER A 47 -12.12 9.03 2.44
CA SER A 47 -12.93 8.05 3.17
C SER A 47 -14.43 8.23 2.97
N GLN A 48 -14.91 9.41 2.55
CA GLN A 48 -16.31 9.67 2.21
C GLN A 48 -16.66 9.29 0.77
N LEU A 49 -15.65 9.14 -0.10
CA LEU A 49 -15.82 8.77 -1.51
C LEU A 49 -15.86 7.25 -1.72
N VAL A 50 -15.73 6.48 -0.65
CA VAL A 50 -15.70 5.01 -0.66
C VAL A 50 -16.83 4.45 0.20
N PRO A 51 -17.32 3.22 -0.08
CA PRO A 51 -18.35 2.59 0.74
C PRO A 51 -17.92 2.47 2.20
N CYS A 52 -18.75 3.02 3.11
CA CYS A 52 -18.59 2.80 4.54
C CYS A 52 -19.30 1.51 4.94
N ILE A 53 -18.54 0.43 5.10
CA ILE A 53 -19.07 -0.90 5.47
C ILE A 53 -19.03 -1.08 6.99
N PRO A 54 -20.16 -1.30 7.68
CA PRO A 54 -20.19 -1.58 9.11
C PRO A 54 -19.42 -2.86 9.43
N VAL A 55 -18.52 -2.81 10.41
CA VAL A 55 -17.68 -3.96 10.83
C VAL A 55 -18.49 -5.02 11.61
N GLU A 56 -19.71 -4.69 12.04
CA GLU A 56 -20.49 -5.47 13.01
C GLU A 56 -21.53 -6.44 12.39
N SER A 57 -21.56 -6.62 11.07
CA SER A 57 -22.46 -7.61 10.45
C SER A 57 -21.96 -9.04 10.70
N LYS A 58 -22.87 -9.96 11.04
CA LYS A 58 -22.56 -11.40 11.19
C LYS A 58 -21.92 -12.01 9.93
N ASP A 59 -22.27 -11.43 8.79
CA ASP A 59 -21.80 -11.79 7.45
C ASP A 59 -21.08 -10.58 6.86
N GLU A 60 -19.77 -10.67 6.67
CA GLU A 60 -18.96 -9.57 6.16
C GLU A 60 -19.12 -9.42 4.64
N VAL A 61 -19.32 -8.17 4.21
CA VAL A 61 -19.36 -7.80 2.78
C VAL A 61 -17.99 -8.08 2.16
N ILE A 62 -18.01 -8.66 0.97
CA ILE A 62 -16.80 -8.95 0.21
C ILE A 62 -16.44 -7.79 -0.71
N LEU A 63 -17.43 -7.27 -1.44
CA LEU A 63 -17.27 -6.18 -2.39
C LEU A 63 -18.39 -5.17 -2.19
N ALA A 64 -18.03 -3.89 -2.23
CA ALA A 64 -18.97 -2.78 -2.33
C ALA A 64 -18.43 -1.70 -3.27
N ILE A 65 -19.33 -0.96 -3.90
CA ILE A 65 -19.04 0.07 -4.90
C ILE A 65 -19.81 1.33 -4.51
N GLN A 66 -19.15 2.48 -4.59
CA GLN A 66 -19.77 3.79 -4.44
C GLN A 66 -19.44 4.65 -5.66
N VAL A 67 -20.45 5.14 -6.36
CA VAL A 67 -20.31 6.09 -7.46
C VAL A 67 -20.69 7.47 -6.95
N ASN A 68 -19.78 8.44 -7.10
CA ASN A 68 -19.99 9.81 -6.67
C ASN A 68 -20.01 10.74 -7.89
N ILE A 69 -21.11 11.45 -8.09
CA ILE A 69 -21.32 12.36 -9.22
C ILE A 69 -21.12 13.80 -8.73
N PHE A 70 -20.12 14.48 -9.27
CA PHE A 70 -19.76 15.86 -8.92
C PHE A 70 -20.57 16.87 -9.76
N GLY A 71 -20.80 18.07 -9.22
CA GLY A 71 -21.69 19.08 -9.80
C GLY A 71 -21.37 19.52 -11.25
N TYR A 72 -20.13 19.32 -11.72
CA TYR A 72 -19.68 19.65 -13.08
C TYR A 72 -19.53 18.41 -13.99
N GLY A 73 -20.10 17.26 -13.60
CA GLY A 73 -20.07 16.02 -14.38
C GLY A 73 -18.82 15.17 -14.20
N GLY A 74 -17.90 15.57 -13.30
CA GLY A 74 -16.84 14.69 -12.83
C GLY A 74 -17.43 13.52 -12.04
N THR A 75 -16.80 12.34 -12.12
CA THR A 75 -17.25 11.15 -11.42
C THR A 75 -16.07 10.51 -10.71
N SER A 76 -16.27 10.14 -9.44
CA SER A 76 -15.35 9.22 -8.76
C SER A 76 -16.04 7.91 -8.44
N VAL A 77 -15.27 6.82 -8.49
CA VAL A 77 -15.73 5.49 -8.12
C VAL A 77 -14.88 5.01 -6.96
N GLY A 78 -15.50 4.79 -5.80
CA GLY A 78 -14.88 4.16 -4.65
C GLY A 78 -15.24 2.68 -4.61
N VAL A 79 -14.30 1.82 -4.23
CA VAL A 79 -14.56 0.37 -4.13
C VAL A 79 -13.87 -0.21 -2.94
N PHE A 80 -14.67 -0.89 -2.15
CA PHE A 80 -14.22 -1.70 -1.05
C PHE A 80 -14.13 -3.15 -1.52
N LEU A 81 -12.97 -3.77 -1.34
CA LEU A 81 -12.78 -5.21 -1.52
C LEU A 81 -12.16 -5.77 -0.25
N ASN A 82 -12.70 -6.87 0.29
CA ASN A 82 -12.23 -7.41 1.57
C ASN A 82 -10.83 -8.05 1.42
N HIS A 83 -9.86 -7.60 2.24
CA HIS A 83 -8.47 -8.04 2.15
C HIS A 83 -8.28 -9.52 2.47
N VAL A 84 -9.23 -10.14 3.18
CA VAL A 84 -9.20 -11.58 3.47
C VAL A 84 -9.15 -12.41 2.20
N ILE A 85 -9.74 -11.92 1.10
CA ILE A 85 -9.87 -12.69 -0.14
C ILE A 85 -9.07 -12.12 -1.31
N ALA A 86 -8.53 -10.90 -1.20
CA ALA A 86 -7.94 -10.19 -2.32
C ALA A 86 -6.75 -9.33 -1.91
N ASP A 87 -5.60 -9.57 -2.55
CA ASP A 87 -4.48 -8.65 -2.53
C ASP A 87 -4.68 -7.52 -3.57
N ALA A 88 -3.81 -6.51 -3.53
CA ALA A 88 -3.91 -5.36 -4.44
C ALA A 88 -3.83 -5.74 -5.92
N SER A 89 -3.14 -6.84 -6.28
CA SER A 89 -3.11 -7.36 -7.65
C SER A 89 -4.47 -7.93 -8.08
N THR A 90 -5.17 -8.60 -7.17
CA THR A 90 -6.55 -9.07 -7.39
C THR A 90 -7.51 -7.91 -7.54
N SER A 91 -7.36 -6.88 -6.70
CA SER A 91 -8.18 -5.67 -6.77
C SER A 91 -7.96 -4.89 -8.07
N ALA A 92 -6.71 -4.81 -8.53
CA ALA A 92 -6.39 -4.23 -9.83
C ALA A 92 -6.91 -5.07 -11.00
N THR A 93 -6.95 -6.40 -10.86
CA THR A 93 -7.57 -7.29 -11.87
C THR A 93 -9.06 -7.04 -11.97
N PHE A 94 -9.74 -6.87 -10.83
CA PHE A 94 -11.15 -6.52 -10.80
C PHE A 94 -11.42 -5.19 -11.52
N SER A 95 -10.49 -4.25 -11.42
CA SER A 95 -10.55 -2.94 -12.08
C SER A 95 -10.48 -2.98 -13.62
N LEU A 96 -10.25 -4.15 -14.25
CA LEU A 96 -10.28 -4.34 -15.71
C LEU A 96 -11.50 -5.18 -16.14
N PRO A 97 -12.13 -4.90 -17.29
CA PRO A 97 -13.00 -3.75 -17.56
C PRO A 97 -14.33 -3.79 -16.76
N LYS A 98 -14.32 -4.37 -15.55
CA LYS A 98 -15.52 -4.53 -14.73
C LYS A 98 -15.22 -4.21 -13.28
N ILE A 99 -15.29 -2.92 -12.96
CA ILE A 99 -15.53 -2.27 -11.65
C ILE A 99 -14.24 -1.81 -10.93
N TYR A 100 -14.13 -0.50 -10.64
CA TYR A 100 -12.89 0.20 -10.25
C TYR A 100 -12.66 0.31 -8.74
N GLN A 101 -11.43 0.02 -8.26
CA GLN A 101 -10.92 0.06 -6.88
C GLN A 101 -10.54 1.45 -6.33
N VAL A 102 -10.91 1.77 -5.06
CA VAL A 102 -10.08 2.41 -4.00
C VAL A 102 -10.70 2.08 -2.62
N THR A 103 -10.31 0.98 -1.95
CA THR A 103 -9.58 0.86 -0.66
C THR A 103 -10.21 -0.21 0.25
N TYR A 104 -9.34 -0.93 0.96
CA TYR A 104 -9.65 -1.86 2.05
C TYR A 104 -10.08 -1.12 3.32
N GLY A 105 -11.27 -1.44 3.84
CA GLY A 105 -11.73 -1.02 5.17
C GLY A 105 -10.84 -1.58 6.29
N PRO A 106 -11.03 -1.12 7.52
CA PRO A 106 -10.03 -1.22 8.57
C PRO A 106 -9.75 -2.68 8.88
N LEU A 107 -8.49 -3.10 8.71
CA LEU A 107 -7.93 -4.02 9.68
C LEU A 107 -8.10 -3.32 11.03
N LYS A 108 -8.94 -3.93 11.86
CA LYS A 108 -9.23 -3.64 13.27
C LYS A 108 -8.31 -2.56 13.85
N ASP A 109 -8.91 -1.46 14.27
CA ASP A 109 -8.26 -0.32 14.93
C ASP A 109 -7.14 -0.78 15.89
N CYS A 110 -5.89 -0.65 15.45
CA CYS A 110 -4.69 -1.09 16.18
C CYS A 110 -4.13 0.01 17.09
N GLY A 111 -4.88 1.08 17.37
CA GLY A 111 -4.46 2.14 18.29
C GLY A 111 -4.71 3.55 17.76
N ALA A 112 -3.73 4.44 17.96
CA ALA A 112 -3.84 5.85 17.60
C ALA A 112 -4.08 6.05 16.09
N LYS A 113 -4.99 6.97 15.74
CA LYS A 113 -5.29 7.35 14.35
C LYS A 113 -4.01 7.92 13.69
N PRO A 114 -3.54 7.37 12.57
CA PRO A 114 -2.36 7.88 11.89
C PRO A 114 -2.65 9.23 11.21
N VAL A 115 -1.61 10.06 11.09
CA VAL A 115 -1.58 11.17 10.13
C VAL A 115 -1.12 10.60 8.81
N THR A 116 -1.96 10.71 7.77
CA THR A 116 -1.62 10.25 6.41
C THR A 116 -1.39 11.43 5.48
N LYS A 117 -0.23 11.43 4.81
CA LYS A 117 0.14 12.43 3.81
C LYS A 117 0.57 11.77 2.50
N ARG A 118 0.35 12.50 1.40
CA ARG A 118 0.76 12.14 0.06
C ARG A 118 2.04 12.89 -0.30
N PHE A 119 3.07 12.16 -0.69
CA PHE A 119 4.34 12.68 -1.20
C PHE A 119 4.52 12.21 -2.64
N VAL A 120 4.75 13.14 -3.57
CA VAL A 120 4.93 12.82 -5.00
C VAL A 120 6.41 12.84 -5.35
N PHE A 121 6.87 11.81 -6.04
CA PHE A 121 8.21 11.71 -6.59
C PHE A 121 8.10 11.64 -8.11
N ASP A 122 8.45 12.74 -8.80
CA ASP A 122 8.51 12.75 -10.25
C ASP A 122 9.67 11.90 -10.81
N ALA A 123 9.67 11.71 -12.13
CA ALA A 123 10.67 10.92 -12.83
C ALA A 123 12.11 11.37 -12.56
N SER A 124 12.34 12.69 -12.43
CA SER A 124 13.69 13.25 -12.23
C SER A 124 14.20 12.99 -10.82
N ASN A 125 13.35 13.18 -9.81
CA ASN A 125 13.66 12.86 -8.42
C ASN A 125 13.90 11.36 -8.23
N ILE A 126 13.08 10.51 -8.86
CA ILE A 126 13.31 9.06 -8.85
C ILE A 126 14.64 8.70 -9.51
N ALA A 127 14.97 9.30 -10.66
CA ALA A 127 16.24 9.04 -11.33
C ALA A 127 17.44 9.43 -10.45
N ALA A 128 17.36 10.56 -9.75
CA ALA A 128 18.40 11.00 -8.81
C ALA A 128 18.54 10.04 -7.62
N LEU A 129 17.44 9.61 -7.00
CA LEU A 129 17.46 8.61 -5.92
C LEU A 129 18.03 7.27 -6.38
N ARG A 130 17.74 6.87 -7.62
CA ARG A 130 18.29 5.66 -8.21
C ARG A 130 19.79 5.77 -8.44
N ALA A 131 20.26 6.91 -8.95
CA ALA A 131 21.69 7.17 -9.12
C ALA A 131 22.43 7.13 -7.78
N LYS A 132 21.88 7.79 -6.73
CA LYS A 132 22.42 7.76 -5.36
C LYS A 132 22.63 6.32 -4.88
N GLY A 133 21.60 5.48 -5.02
CA GLY A 133 21.61 4.08 -4.58
C GLY A 133 22.45 3.13 -5.44
N THR A 134 23.05 3.62 -6.52
CA THR A 134 23.93 2.84 -7.41
C THR A 134 25.40 2.99 -7.04
N ALA A 135 25.78 4.02 -6.26
CA ALA A 135 27.17 4.37 -6.01
C ALA A 135 28.03 3.21 -5.46
N ASP A 136 27.43 2.34 -4.65
CA ASP A 136 28.09 1.17 -4.04
C ASP A 136 27.48 -0.18 -4.46
N ALA A 137 26.59 -0.19 -5.45
CA ALA A 137 25.81 -1.37 -5.85
C ALA A 137 26.21 -1.90 -7.23
N THR A 138 26.11 -3.21 -7.42
CA THR A 138 26.36 -3.87 -8.70
C THR A 138 25.27 -3.58 -9.74
N GLU A 139 24.08 -3.18 -9.31
CA GLU A 139 22.93 -2.86 -10.18
C GLU A 139 22.14 -1.67 -9.64
N CYS A 140 21.56 -0.88 -10.55
CA CYS A 140 20.76 0.30 -10.22
C CYS A 140 19.38 -0.08 -9.62
N PRO A 141 18.96 0.50 -8.47
CA PRO A 141 17.68 0.18 -7.83
C PRO A 141 16.49 0.44 -8.75
N THR A 142 15.43 -0.33 -8.55
CA THR A 142 14.14 -0.05 -9.21
C THR A 142 13.55 1.27 -8.70
N ARG A 143 12.60 1.86 -9.44
CA ARG A 143 11.89 3.08 -9.00
C ARG A 143 11.29 2.90 -7.60
N VAL A 144 10.62 1.76 -7.38
CA VAL A 144 10.00 1.39 -6.10
C VAL A 144 11.04 1.21 -4.99
N GLU A 145 12.14 0.50 -5.26
CA GLU A 145 13.23 0.32 -4.29
C GLU A 145 13.82 1.67 -3.86
N ALA A 146 14.10 2.57 -4.80
CA ALA A 146 14.67 3.87 -4.51
C ALA A 146 13.74 4.74 -3.64
N VAL A 147 12.47 4.84 -4.01
CA VAL A 147 11.48 5.65 -3.27
C VAL A 147 11.19 5.06 -1.88
N VAL A 148 10.98 3.74 -1.78
CA VAL A 148 10.64 3.13 -0.48
C VAL A 148 11.79 3.22 0.51
N VAL A 149 13.04 3.06 0.05
CA VAL A 149 14.23 3.18 0.90
C VAL A 149 14.45 4.62 1.32
N TRP A 150 14.17 5.58 0.43
CA TRP A 150 14.29 7.00 0.75
C TRP A 150 13.32 7.40 1.86
N ILE A 151 12.06 6.99 1.74
CA ILE A 151 11.04 7.19 2.77
C ILE A 151 11.45 6.48 4.06
N TRP A 152 11.88 5.22 3.99
CA TRP A 152 12.26 4.45 5.17
C TRP A 152 13.44 5.07 5.91
N ALA A 153 14.44 5.59 5.20
CA ALA A 153 15.57 6.29 5.81
C ALA A 153 15.12 7.56 6.56
N ALA A 154 14.21 8.34 5.99
CA ALA A 154 13.65 9.51 6.63
C ALA A 154 12.77 9.16 7.84
N VAL A 155 11.98 8.09 7.77
CA VAL A 155 11.21 7.56 8.92
C VAL A 155 12.14 7.09 10.05
N ILE A 156 13.23 6.39 9.73
CA ILE A 156 14.24 6.00 10.74
C ILE A 156 14.83 7.25 11.40
N ALA A 157 15.15 8.30 10.63
CA ALA A 157 15.68 9.54 11.19
C ALA A 157 14.69 10.19 12.16
N ALA A 158 13.42 10.35 11.76
CA ALA A 158 12.36 10.87 12.62
C ALA A 158 12.18 10.03 13.91
N ALA A 159 12.14 8.71 13.78
CA ALA A 159 12.00 7.79 14.89
C ALA A 159 13.18 7.89 15.89
N ARG A 160 14.42 8.06 15.40
CA ARG A 160 15.60 8.25 16.27
C ARG A 160 15.60 9.59 17.00
N GLU A 161 15.04 10.62 16.38
CA GLU A 161 14.89 11.91 17.02
C GLU A 161 13.90 11.84 18.17
N ARG A 162 12.73 11.23 17.93
CA ARG A 162 11.69 10.99 18.94
C ARG A 162 12.12 10.02 20.03
N ASN A 163 12.66 8.87 19.65
CA ASN A 163 12.91 7.74 20.54
C ASN A 163 14.41 7.44 20.66
N LYS A 164 15.04 7.98 21.72
CA LYS A 164 16.47 7.76 22.00
C LYS A 164 16.83 6.33 22.39
N LYS A 165 15.85 5.45 22.65
CA LYS A 165 16.06 4.03 22.96
C LYS A 165 16.02 3.15 21.72
N LEU A 166 15.73 3.71 20.54
CA LEU A 166 15.62 2.95 19.30
C LEU A 166 16.96 2.27 18.94
N LYS A 167 16.98 0.94 18.95
CA LYS A 167 18.14 0.11 18.58
C LYS A 167 18.02 -0.48 17.18
N SER A 168 16.81 -0.67 16.69
CA SER A 168 16.59 -1.14 15.33
C SER A 168 15.26 -0.71 14.75
N HIS A 169 15.14 -0.76 13.43
CA HIS A 169 13.91 -0.52 12.71
C HIS A 169 13.70 -1.63 11.68
N LEU A 170 12.49 -2.16 11.60
CA LEU A 170 12.11 -3.17 10.61
C LEU A 170 11.34 -2.52 9.48
N MET A 171 11.54 -2.98 8.25
CA MET A 171 10.67 -2.67 7.13
C MET A 171 10.14 -3.96 6.53
N SER A 172 8.82 -4.09 6.51
CA SER A 172 8.12 -5.18 5.86
C SER A 172 7.69 -4.74 4.47
N SER A 173 7.94 -5.56 3.44
CA SER A 173 7.54 -5.27 2.06
C SER A 173 6.71 -6.42 1.48
N ALA A 174 5.54 -6.09 0.94
CA ALA A 174 4.71 -7.04 0.22
C ALA A 174 5.28 -7.34 -1.18
N VAL A 175 5.46 -8.62 -1.50
CA VAL A 175 6.05 -9.11 -2.75
C VAL A 175 5.04 -9.98 -3.49
N ASN A 176 4.59 -9.54 -4.66
CA ASN A 176 3.67 -10.31 -5.50
C ASN A 176 4.33 -11.62 -5.98
N LEU A 177 3.70 -12.76 -5.68
CA LEU A 177 4.24 -14.09 -5.99
C LEU A 177 3.90 -14.57 -7.40
N ARG A 178 2.91 -13.97 -8.07
CA ARG A 178 2.38 -14.47 -9.36
C ARG A 178 3.48 -14.69 -10.41
N LYS A 179 4.40 -13.73 -10.56
CA LYS A 179 5.52 -13.81 -11.52
C LYS A 179 6.76 -14.55 -10.97
N ARG A 180 6.77 -14.93 -9.70
CA ARG A 180 7.92 -15.54 -9.01
C ARG A 180 7.81 -17.05 -8.87
N MET A 181 6.60 -17.60 -8.98
CA MET A 181 6.35 -19.03 -9.02
C MET A 181 6.65 -19.59 -10.43
N ILE A 182 6.98 -20.89 -10.49
CA ILE A 182 7.28 -21.63 -11.74
C ILE A 182 6.36 -22.87 -11.83
N PRO A 183 5.37 -22.90 -12.74
CA PRO A 183 5.06 -21.89 -13.74
C PRO A 183 4.51 -20.60 -13.10
N SER A 184 4.71 -19.47 -13.80
CA SER A 184 4.16 -18.19 -13.37
C SER A 184 2.63 -18.24 -13.40
N LEU A 185 2.00 -17.65 -12.40
CA LEU A 185 0.56 -17.50 -12.36
C LEU A 185 0.11 -16.33 -13.25
N PRO A 186 -1.03 -16.45 -13.94
CA PRO A 186 -1.65 -15.34 -14.65
C PRO A 186 -1.85 -14.12 -13.73
N PHE A 187 -1.78 -12.91 -14.30
CA PHE A 187 -2.02 -11.68 -13.54
C PHE A 187 -3.41 -11.67 -12.89
N ASN A 188 -4.40 -12.22 -13.60
CA ASN A 188 -5.79 -12.31 -13.17
C ASN A 188 -6.09 -13.47 -12.20
N SER A 189 -5.07 -14.15 -11.65
CA SER A 189 -5.26 -15.07 -10.54
C SER A 189 -5.77 -14.32 -9.31
N ILE A 190 -6.97 -14.69 -8.87
CA ILE A 190 -7.69 -14.06 -7.75
C ILE A 190 -7.21 -14.69 -6.44
N GLY A 191 -6.94 -13.86 -5.44
CA GLY A 191 -6.58 -14.29 -4.09
C GLY A 191 -5.45 -13.45 -3.49
N ASN A 192 -5.14 -13.73 -2.23
CA ASN A 192 -3.91 -13.24 -1.61
C ASN A 192 -2.72 -14.09 -2.08
N ILE A 193 -1.99 -13.60 -3.10
CA ILE A 193 -0.86 -14.30 -3.73
C ILE A 193 0.38 -13.41 -3.64
N PHE A 194 0.78 -13.13 -2.40
CA PHE A 194 1.95 -12.33 -2.06
C PHE A 194 2.74 -12.98 -0.92
N HIS A 195 3.97 -12.53 -0.68
CA HIS A 195 4.73 -12.84 0.52
C HIS A 195 5.20 -11.55 1.17
N VAL A 196 5.54 -11.57 2.45
CA VAL A 196 6.13 -10.42 3.15
C VAL A 196 7.58 -10.69 3.45
N THR A 197 8.45 -9.79 3.00
CA THR A 197 9.87 -9.79 3.34
C THR A 197 10.14 -8.77 4.42
N THR A 198 11.05 -9.06 5.34
CA THR A 198 11.45 -8.11 6.39
C THR A 198 12.92 -7.74 6.23
N THR A 199 13.21 -6.45 6.26
CA THR A 199 14.56 -5.90 6.25
C THR A 199 14.80 -5.17 7.57
N LYS A 200 16.00 -5.34 8.15
CA LYS A 200 16.34 -4.73 9.43
C LYS A 200 17.43 -3.67 9.27
N TRP A 201 17.14 -2.47 9.76
CA TRP A 201 18.13 -1.47 10.10
C TRP A 201 18.52 -1.63 11.57
N ILE A 202 19.80 -1.43 11.88
CA ILE A 202 20.35 -1.50 13.23
C ILE A 202 21.10 -0.20 13.48
N ALA A 203 20.93 0.37 14.67
CA ALA A 203 21.64 1.56 15.10
C ALA A 203 23.13 1.24 15.35
N THR A 204 23.93 1.22 14.27
CA THR A 204 25.39 1.01 14.33
C THR A 204 26.18 2.31 14.18
N SER A 205 25.57 3.35 13.60
CA SER A 205 26.20 4.64 13.29
C SER A 205 25.25 5.82 13.54
N GLU A 206 25.79 7.03 13.56
CA GLU A 206 25.00 8.25 13.72
C GLU A 206 24.11 8.58 12.52
N ALA A 207 24.51 8.22 11.29
CA ALA A 207 23.74 8.48 10.07
C ALA A 207 23.11 7.20 9.50
N VAL A 208 21.94 7.35 8.86
CA VAL A 208 21.25 6.27 8.14
C VAL A 208 21.86 6.16 6.74
N ASP A 209 22.50 5.04 6.44
CA ASP A 209 23.12 4.79 5.14
C ASP A 209 22.08 4.30 4.11
N TYR A 210 21.71 5.19 3.19
CA TYR A 210 20.76 4.90 2.11
C TYR A 210 21.23 3.79 1.16
N ASN A 211 22.53 3.69 0.86
CA ASN A 211 23.05 2.70 -0.08
C ASN A 211 22.99 1.31 0.55
N LEU A 212 23.43 1.20 1.80
CA LEU A 212 23.33 -0.04 2.56
C LEU A 212 21.88 -0.51 2.72
N LEU A 213 20.95 0.41 3.04
CA LEU A 213 19.54 0.07 3.09
C LEU A 213 19.00 -0.40 1.73
N THR A 214 19.40 0.26 0.65
CA THR A 214 19.00 -0.11 -0.72
C THR A 214 19.44 -1.53 -1.06
N CYS A 215 20.70 -1.88 -0.77
CA CYS A 215 21.21 -3.23 -0.98
C CYS A 215 20.42 -4.27 -0.17
N ARG A 216 20.20 -4.02 1.13
CA ARG A 216 19.48 -4.95 2.01
C ARG A 216 18.02 -5.17 1.58
N VAL A 217 17.31 -4.10 1.23
CA VAL A 217 15.90 -4.19 0.79
C VAL A 217 15.81 -5.00 -0.50
N ARG A 218 16.70 -4.72 -1.45
CA ARG A 218 16.76 -5.46 -2.71
C ARG A 218 17.06 -6.95 -2.48
N GLU A 219 18.08 -7.27 -1.69
CA GLU A 219 18.43 -8.66 -1.39
C GLU A 219 17.24 -9.39 -0.76
N SER A 220 16.57 -8.75 0.20
CA SER A 220 15.38 -9.27 0.87
C SER A 220 14.25 -9.56 -0.14
N VAL A 221 13.92 -8.60 -1.01
CA VAL A 221 12.89 -8.77 -2.05
C VAL A 221 13.28 -9.81 -3.10
N ARG A 222 14.56 -9.90 -3.48
CA ARG A 222 15.06 -10.90 -4.46
C ARG A 222 15.10 -12.31 -3.89
N SER A 223 15.27 -12.46 -2.57
CA SER A 223 15.31 -13.77 -1.91
C SER A 223 14.02 -14.59 -2.08
N VAL A 224 12.89 -13.92 -2.33
CA VAL A 224 11.58 -14.55 -2.58
C VAL A 224 11.56 -15.19 -3.98
N THR A 225 12.16 -16.35 -4.09
CA THR A 225 12.21 -17.17 -5.32
C THR A 225 11.13 -18.24 -5.30
N ASP A 226 10.85 -18.88 -6.43
CA ASP A 226 9.98 -20.07 -6.50
C ASP A 226 10.36 -21.13 -5.45
N LYS A 227 11.65 -21.45 -5.36
CA LYS A 227 12.18 -22.41 -4.39
C LYS A 227 11.90 -22.00 -2.95
N TYR A 228 12.06 -20.71 -2.63
CA TYR A 228 11.74 -20.18 -1.31
C TYR A 228 10.24 -20.32 -1.00
N VAL A 229 9.38 -19.94 -1.94
CA VAL A 229 7.92 -20.01 -1.78
C VAL A 229 7.46 -21.44 -1.57
N ARG A 230 7.95 -22.41 -2.35
CA ARG A 230 7.60 -23.83 -2.21
C ARG A 230 7.98 -24.37 -0.85
N LYS A 231 9.22 -24.12 -0.41
CA LYS A 231 9.70 -24.53 0.92
C LYS A 231 8.80 -24.01 2.04
N MET A 232 8.38 -22.74 1.97
CA MET A 232 7.47 -22.14 2.96
C MET A 232 6.07 -22.79 2.99
N HIS A 233 5.62 -23.36 1.86
CA HIS A 233 4.30 -24.00 1.76
C HIS A 233 4.32 -25.48 2.20
N GLU A 234 5.45 -26.18 2.03
CA GLU A 234 5.58 -27.63 2.30
C GLU A 234 5.14 -28.03 3.72
N ASN A 235 5.39 -27.18 4.72
CA ASN A 235 5.12 -27.48 6.13
C ASN A 235 4.07 -26.56 6.78
N GLY A 236 3.35 -25.74 5.99
CA GLY A 236 2.44 -24.73 6.54
C GLY A 236 3.15 -23.54 7.23
N GLU A 237 4.49 -23.45 7.10
CA GLU A 237 5.34 -22.39 7.67
C GLU A 237 4.88 -20.99 7.24
N TYR A 238 4.25 -20.87 6.06
CA TYR A 238 3.69 -19.62 5.56
C TYR A 238 2.65 -19.02 6.53
N VAL A 239 1.70 -19.81 7.04
CA VAL A 239 0.66 -19.30 7.95
C VAL A 239 1.27 -18.92 9.30
N ASP A 240 2.19 -19.74 9.80
CA ASP A 240 2.89 -19.48 11.07
C ASP A 240 3.78 -18.23 10.98
N PHE A 241 4.38 -17.98 9.81
CA PHE A 241 5.15 -16.76 9.55
C PHE A 241 4.28 -15.52 9.71
N PHE A 242 3.09 -15.48 9.10
CA PHE A 242 2.18 -14.34 9.23
C PHE A 242 1.64 -14.18 10.66
N LYS A 243 1.30 -15.28 11.34
CA LYS A 243 0.87 -15.23 12.75
C LYS A 243 1.95 -14.63 13.65
N LYS A 244 3.18 -15.12 13.56
CA LYS A 244 4.32 -14.60 14.33
C LYS A 244 4.61 -13.15 14.00
N GLY A 245 4.47 -12.75 12.73
CA GLY A 245 4.59 -11.36 12.30
C GLY A 245 3.61 -10.46 13.04
N ILE A 246 2.33 -10.82 13.07
CA ILE A 246 1.27 -10.06 13.76
C ILE A 246 1.53 -9.98 15.28
N GLU A 247 1.90 -11.09 15.91
CA GLU A 247 2.20 -11.13 17.35
C GLU A 247 3.39 -10.24 17.73
N SER A 248 4.41 -10.17 16.86
CA SER A 248 5.59 -9.34 17.07
C SER A 248 5.32 -7.84 16.96
N LEU A 249 4.32 -7.43 16.17
CA LEU A 249 3.89 -6.02 16.05
C LEU A 249 3.26 -5.50 17.35
N GLY A 250 2.64 -6.38 18.15
CA GLY A 250 2.03 -6.00 19.43
C GLY A 250 3.00 -5.99 20.62
N SER A 251 4.22 -6.49 20.46
CA SER A 251 5.16 -6.76 21.55
C SER A 251 6.50 -6.06 21.32
N SER A 252 6.55 -4.73 21.39
CA SER A 252 7.81 -4.00 21.39
C SER A 252 8.09 -3.37 22.75
N ASN A 253 9.32 -3.52 23.24
CA ASN A 253 9.83 -2.81 24.41
C ASN A 253 10.24 -1.35 24.08
N GLY A 254 9.81 -0.83 22.91
CA GLY A 254 10.22 0.48 22.37
C GLY A 254 11.62 0.54 21.79
N GLU A 255 12.39 -0.56 21.77
CA GLU A 255 13.74 -0.57 21.17
C GLU A 255 13.72 -0.93 19.67
N THR A 256 12.61 -1.48 19.19
CA THR A 256 12.41 -1.83 17.78
C THR A 256 11.07 -1.29 17.29
N GLU A 257 11.12 -0.52 16.22
CA GLU A 257 9.94 0.01 15.53
C GLU A 257 9.85 -0.60 14.12
N TRP A 258 8.73 -0.43 13.44
CA TRP A 258 8.46 -1.07 12.14
C TRP A 258 7.83 -0.11 11.15
N LEU A 259 7.96 -0.39 9.85
CA LEU A 259 7.27 0.26 8.74
C LEU A 259 6.78 -0.82 7.78
N THR A 260 5.51 -0.80 7.41
CA THR A 260 4.94 -1.73 6.44
C THR A 260 4.79 -1.04 5.08
N THR A 261 5.22 -1.70 4.01
CA THR A 261 5.27 -1.11 2.68
C THR A 261 4.55 -2.00 1.66
N SER A 262 3.74 -1.36 0.82
CA SER A 262 3.00 -2.02 -0.26
C SER A 262 3.13 -1.20 -1.53
N SER A 263 3.43 -1.85 -2.65
CA SER A 263 3.58 -1.20 -3.96
C SER A 263 2.49 -1.68 -4.91
N TRP A 264 1.70 -0.73 -5.40
CA TRP A 264 0.69 -0.93 -6.43
C TRP A 264 1.16 -0.42 -7.80
N CYS A 265 2.41 0.05 -7.90
CA CYS A 265 3.04 0.40 -9.16
C CYS A 265 3.02 -0.78 -10.15
N LYS A 266 2.84 -0.46 -11.43
CA LYS A 266 2.68 -1.36 -12.58
C LYS A 266 1.39 -2.19 -12.57
N PHE A 267 0.50 -1.95 -11.61
CA PHE A 267 -0.87 -2.45 -11.75
C PHE A 267 -1.65 -1.56 -12.71
N PRO A 268 -2.54 -2.14 -13.52
CA PRO A 268 -3.23 -1.44 -14.61
C PRO A 268 -4.41 -0.59 -14.09
N LEU A 269 -4.19 0.19 -13.02
CA LEU A 269 -5.21 1.00 -12.37
C LEU A 269 -5.70 2.15 -13.26
N TYR A 270 -4.79 2.80 -13.98
CA TYR A 270 -5.08 3.85 -14.96
C TYR A 270 -5.61 3.31 -16.30
N GLU A 271 -5.66 1.99 -16.50
CA GLU A 271 -6.19 1.37 -17.73
C GLU A 271 -7.67 1.01 -17.61
N ALA A 272 -8.32 1.32 -16.49
CA ALA A 272 -9.73 1.04 -16.24
C ALA A 272 -10.65 1.92 -17.08
N ASP A 273 -11.17 1.41 -18.20
CA ASP A 273 -12.13 2.11 -19.07
C ASP A 273 -13.52 1.43 -19.04
N PHE A 274 -14.54 2.20 -18.68
CA PHE A 274 -15.94 1.77 -18.56
C PHE A 274 -16.78 2.08 -19.81
N GLY A 275 -16.16 2.59 -20.87
CA GLY A 275 -16.83 3.09 -22.07
C GLY A 275 -16.99 4.61 -22.10
N TRP A 276 -16.46 5.31 -21.09
CA TRP A 276 -16.53 6.76 -20.93
C TRP A 276 -15.22 7.35 -20.38
N TRP A 277 -14.08 6.85 -20.86
CA TRP A 277 -12.71 7.31 -20.55
C TRP A 277 -12.02 6.58 -19.39
N LYS A 278 -10.68 6.66 -19.42
CA LYS A 278 -9.75 6.18 -18.38
C LYS A 278 -9.70 7.17 -17.19
N PRO A 279 -9.27 6.73 -15.99
CA PRO A 279 -9.18 7.60 -14.82
C PRO A 279 -8.15 8.70 -15.05
N THR A 280 -8.48 9.92 -14.63
CA THR A 280 -7.51 11.02 -14.61
C THR A 280 -6.57 10.92 -13.41
N TRP A 281 -7.02 10.31 -12.32
CA TRP A 281 -6.25 10.18 -11.08
C TRP A 281 -6.68 8.94 -10.30
N VAL A 282 -5.72 8.25 -9.69
CA VAL A 282 -5.93 7.06 -8.84
C VAL A 282 -5.35 7.36 -7.46
N ALA A 283 -6.13 7.14 -6.40
CA ALA A 283 -5.76 7.43 -5.02
C ALA A 283 -5.94 6.21 -4.10
N THR A 284 -5.54 6.31 -2.84
CA THR A 284 -5.88 5.34 -1.81
C THR A 284 -6.35 6.03 -0.53
N CYS A 285 -7.39 5.49 0.12
CA CYS A 285 -7.71 5.83 1.51
C CYS A 285 -7.18 4.79 2.51
N VAL A 286 -6.28 3.89 2.07
CA VAL A 286 -5.58 2.97 2.98
C VAL A 286 -4.72 3.80 3.93
N SER A 287 -5.07 3.76 5.20
CA SER A 287 -4.42 4.55 6.24
C SER A 287 -4.21 3.67 7.47
N PHE A 288 -2.97 3.23 7.66
CA PHE A 288 -2.54 2.49 8.83
C PHE A 288 -1.33 3.18 9.46
N LEU A 289 -1.21 3.08 10.79
CA LEU A 289 -0.02 3.54 11.47
C LEU A 289 1.21 2.77 11.00
N ASN A 290 2.28 3.51 10.72
CA ASN A 290 3.55 2.99 10.21
C ASN A 290 3.39 2.24 8.89
N SER A 291 2.76 2.88 7.91
CA SER A 291 2.55 2.29 6.58
C SER A 291 2.93 3.23 5.43
N VAL A 292 3.35 2.63 4.31
CA VAL A 292 3.59 3.31 3.03
C VAL A 292 2.90 2.53 1.91
N THR A 293 2.03 3.19 1.16
CA THR A 293 1.46 2.65 -0.09
C THR A 293 1.99 3.45 -1.27
N LEU A 294 2.57 2.78 -2.26
CA LEU A 294 3.11 3.40 -3.48
C LEU A 294 2.18 3.14 -4.66
N ILE A 295 1.85 4.18 -5.42
CA ILE A 295 1.00 4.14 -6.63
C ILE A 295 1.74 4.89 -7.73
N ASP A 296 1.68 4.44 -8.99
CA ASP A 296 2.24 5.23 -10.10
C ASP A 296 1.43 6.53 -10.28
N THR A 297 2.09 7.59 -10.77
CA THR A 297 1.41 8.77 -11.32
C THR A 297 0.73 8.43 -12.64
N GLY A 298 -0.20 9.26 -13.11
CA GLY A 298 -0.98 9.00 -14.33
C GLY A 298 -0.15 8.88 -15.61
N ASP A 299 1.04 9.49 -15.65
CA ASP A 299 2.01 9.34 -16.74
C ASP A 299 2.83 8.03 -16.69
N GLY A 300 2.75 7.28 -15.58
CA GLY A 300 3.49 6.04 -15.35
C GLY A 300 4.97 6.20 -14.98
N GLU A 301 5.49 7.44 -14.95
CA GLU A 301 6.91 7.74 -14.78
C GLU A 301 7.27 8.09 -13.33
N GLY A 302 6.38 8.80 -12.63
CA GLY A 302 6.47 9.12 -11.21
C GLY A 302 5.84 8.08 -10.27
N ILE A 303 5.94 8.36 -8.96
CA ILE A 303 5.33 7.57 -7.88
C ILE A 303 4.69 8.52 -6.85
N GLU A 304 3.43 8.27 -6.50
CA GLU A 304 2.80 8.82 -5.30
C GLU A 304 2.99 7.87 -4.11
N ALA A 305 3.50 8.40 -3.00
CA ALA A 305 3.64 7.68 -1.75
C ALA A 305 2.64 8.20 -0.72
N TRP A 306 1.77 7.31 -0.24
CA TRP A 306 0.81 7.57 0.82
C TRP A 306 1.39 7.01 2.13
N VAL A 307 1.85 7.92 2.98
CA VAL A 307 2.61 7.60 4.20
C VAL A 307 1.75 7.87 5.42
N GLY A 308 1.52 6.86 6.24
CA GLY A 308 0.78 6.94 7.51
C GLY A 308 1.72 6.76 8.70
N LEU A 309 1.84 7.79 9.54
CA LEU A 309 2.73 7.81 10.72
C LEU A 309 2.01 8.41 11.93
N THR A 310 2.68 8.41 13.10
CA THR A 310 2.24 9.24 14.23
C THR A 310 2.30 10.72 13.84
N GLU A 311 1.54 11.57 14.53
CA GLU A 311 1.61 13.02 14.32
C GLU A 311 3.04 13.55 14.51
N GLU A 312 3.73 13.07 15.55
CA GLU A 312 5.08 13.49 15.88
C GLU A 312 6.13 13.05 14.83
N ASP A 313 6.03 11.82 14.29
CA ASP A 313 6.96 11.36 13.25
C ASP A 313 6.66 12.00 11.89
N MET A 314 5.38 12.25 11.59
CA MET A 314 4.98 12.96 10.38
C MET A 314 5.48 14.41 10.40
N ASP A 315 5.35 15.11 11.53
CA ASP A 315 5.86 16.48 11.69
C ASP A 315 7.37 16.55 11.44
N LYS A 316 8.15 15.60 11.96
CA LYS A 316 9.59 15.52 11.67
C LYS A 316 9.88 15.25 10.19
N LEU A 317 9.10 14.38 9.55
CA LEU A 317 9.23 14.08 8.13
C LEU A 317 8.92 15.32 7.27
N ASP A 318 7.87 16.08 7.62
CA ASP A 318 7.46 17.32 6.94
C ASP A 318 8.48 18.46 7.10
N HIS A 319 9.30 18.44 8.14
CA HIS A 319 10.35 19.44 8.37
C HIS A 319 11.74 18.95 7.91
N ASN A 320 11.85 17.73 7.40
CA ASN A 320 13.11 17.19 6.91
C ASN A 320 13.42 17.74 5.51
N SER A 321 14.24 18.80 5.47
CA SER A 321 14.65 19.46 4.22
C SER A 321 15.36 18.54 3.22
N GLU A 322 16.14 17.55 3.68
CA GLU A 322 16.79 16.58 2.79
C GLU A 322 15.73 15.69 2.12
N PHE A 323 14.82 15.12 2.90
CA PHE A 323 13.72 14.29 2.38
C PHE A 323 12.88 15.07 1.38
N LEU A 324 12.45 16.28 1.74
CA LEU A 324 11.61 17.14 0.91
C LEU A 324 12.29 17.62 -0.37
N SER A 325 13.62 17.66 -0.43
CA SER A 325 14.34 18.04 -1.65
C SER A 325 14.12 17.08 -2.83
N TYR A 326 13.63 15.86 -2.56
CA TYR A 326 13.24 14.87 -3.58
C TYR A 326 11.73 14.72 -3.73
N VAL A 327 10.93 15.53 -3.04
CA VAL A 327 9.47 15.55 -3.16
C VAL A 327 9.10 16.66 -4.15
N SER A 328 8.32 16.32 -5.16
CA SER A 328 7.89 17.24 -6.20
C SER A 328 6.92 18.28 -5.65
N SER A 329 7.16 19.56 -5.98
CA SER A 329 6.31 20.68 -5.58
C SER A 329 5.02 20.79 -6.41
N SER A 330 5.02 20.22 -7.63
CA SER A 330 3.85 20.22 -8.49
C SER A 330 2.91 19.05 -8.14
N ILE A 331 1.70 19.41 -7.76
CA ILE A 331 0.57 18.48 -7.71
C ILE A 331 0.10 18.26 -9.15
N ALA A 332 0.87 17.51 -9.93
CA ALA A 332 0.37 17.00 -11.20
C ALA A 332 -0.70 15.94 -10.87
N ALA A 333 -1.94 16.24 -11.24
CA ALA A 333 -3.03 15.28 -11.27
C ALA A 333 -2.92 14.46 -12.56
#